data_AF-A0A3D4I249-F1
#
_entry.id   AF-A0A3D4I249-F1
#
_cell.length_a   1.000
_cell.length_b   1.000
_cell.length_c   1.000
_cell.angle_alpha   90.00
_cell.angle_beta   90.00
_cell.angle_gamma   90.00
#
_symmetry.space_group_name_H-M   'P 1'
#
loop_
_entity.id
_entity.type
_entity.pdbx_description
1 polymer ?
#
loop_
_entity_poly.entity_id
_entity_poly.type
_entity_poly.pdbx_seq_one_letter_code
_entity_poly.pdbx_strand_id
1 'polypeptide(L)' 'MAKLKYNKDGRVLFTKEMKKEYTILCPMMAPIHFRLIINVFRNCGYNFELLTSTGPNIVQEGLKYVHNDAC' A
#
# COMPACT_ATOMS: atom_id res chain seq x y z
N MET A 1 1.14 17.65 -9.52
CA MET A 1 0.74 16.37 -10.12
C MET A 1 1.95 15.74 -10.77
N ALA A 2 2.43 14.66 -10.17
CA ALA A 2 3.58 13.88 -10.62
C ALA A 2 3.35 13.36 -12.05
N LYS A 3 4.39 13.47 -12.88
CA LYS A 3 4.36 12.95 -14.25
C LYS A 3 4.51 11.43 -14.22
N LEU A 4 3.64 10.73 -14.94
CA LEU A 4 3.74 9.29 -15.09
C LEU A 4 4.93 8.93 -15.98
N LYS A 5 5.78 8.03 -15.51
CA LYS A 5 6.89 7.46 -16.27
C LYS A 5 6.67 5.96 -16.40
N TYR A 6 6.83 5.43 -17.60
CA TYR A 6 6.62 4.01 -17.88
C TYR A 6 7.95 3.31 -18.20
N ASN A 7 8.07 2.05 -17.83
CA ASN A 7 9.18 1.20 -18.29
C ASN A 7 8.88 0.61 -19.68
N LYS A 8 9.83 -0.16 -20.24
CA LYS A 8 9.70 -0.81 -21.55
C LYS A 8 8.52 -1.78 -21.66
N ASP A 9 8.07 -2.34 -20.54
CA ASP A 9 6.97 -3.30 -20.46
C ASP A 9 5.61 -2.61 -20.17
N GLY A 10 5.56 -1.28 -20.18
CA GLY A 10 4.35 -0.49 -19.91
C GLY A 10 3.97 -0.35 -18.42
N ARG A 11 4.86 -0.72 -17.49
CA ARG A 11 4.61 -0.53 -16.04
C ARG A 11 4.92 0.89 -15.61
N VAL A 12 4.03 1.48 -14.80
CA VAL A 12 4.26 2.80 -14.17
C VAL A 12 5.39 2.68 -13.15
N LEU A 13 6.39 3.55 -13.27
CA LEU A 13 7.49 3.67 -12.34
C LEU A 13 7.14 4.70 -11.27
N PHE A 14 7.41 4.35 -10.02
CA PHE A 14 7.32 5.29 -8.91
C PHE A 14 8.41 6.36 -9.05
N THR A 15 8.04 7.65 -9.06
CA THR A 15 8.97 8.76 -9.26
C THR A 15 9.25 9.53 -7.97
N LYS A 16 10.28 10.40 -7.99
CA LYS A 16 10.61 11.25 -6.84
C LYS A 16 9.52 12.27 -6.53
N GLU A 17 8.76 12.70 -7.53
CA GLU A 17 7.62 13.61 -7.37
C GLU A 17 6.45 12.89 -6.68
N MET A 18 6.19 11.62 -7.04
CA MET A 18 5.14 10.81 -6.42
C MET A 18 5.35 10.64 -4.92
N LYS A 19 6.61 10.57 -4.45
CA LYS A 19 6.92 10.50 -3.01
C LYS A 19 6.27 11.60 -2.17
N LYS A 20 6.10 12.80 -2.73
CA LYS A 20 5.48 13.95 -2.04
C LYS A 20 3.96 13.98 -2.17
N GLU A 21 3.43 13.42 -3.26
CA GLU A 21 2.02 13.58 -3.64
C GLU A 21 1.15 12.35 -3.37
N TYR A 22 1.74 11.15 -3.32
CA TYR A 22 1.01 9.88 -3.33
C TYR A 22 1.12 9.20 -1.96
N THR A 23 0.03 8.54 -1.54
CA THR A 23 0.01 7.67 -0.37
C THR A 23 0.30 6.23 -0.77
N ILE A 24 1.31 5.63 -0.15
CA ILE A 24 1.60 4.20 -0.26
C ILE A 24 0.73 3.47 0.77
N LEU A 25 -0.13 2.56 0.29
CA LEU A 25 -1.01 1.78 1.13
C LEU A 25 -0.40 0.42 1.43
N CYS A 26 -0.39 0.05 2.71
CA CYS A 26 0.19 -1.19 3.20
C CYS A 26 -0.89 -2.12 3.77
N PRO A 27 -0.86 -3.44 3.46
CA PRO A 27 -1.85 -4.40 3.93
C PRO A 27 -1.76 -4.69 5.43
N MET A 28 -2.86 -5.19 6.00
CA MET A 28 -3.00 -5.44 7.45
C MET A 28 -2.35 -6.75 7.94
N MET A 29 -1.72 -7.56 7.09
CA MET A 29 -1.22 -8.92 7.42
C MET A 29 -0.19 -9.00 8.56
N ALA A 30 0.46 -7.90 8.94
CA ALA A 30 1.42 -7.85 10.05
C ALA A 30 1.42 -6.47 10.73
N PRO A 31 0.34 -6.10 11.44
CA PRO A 31 0.08 -4.71 11.80
C PRO A 31 1.12 -4.16 12.79
N ILE A 32 1.68 -5.00 13.66
CA ILE A 32 2.74 -4.62 14.62
C ILE A 32 4.01 -4.24 13.86
N HIS A 33 4.46 -5.10 12.94
CA HIS A 33 5.67 -4.86 12.13
C HIS A 33 5.50 -3.62 11.25
N PHE A 34 4.36 -3.50 10.56
CA PHE A 34 4.13 -2.38 9.64
C PHE A 34 4.00 -1.04 10.35
N ARG A 35 3.50 -0.99 11.60
CA ARG A 35 3.51 0.25 12.39
C ARG A 35 4.92 0.79 12.64
N LEU A 36 5.90 -0.09 12.86
CA LEU A 36 7.30 0.32 13.02
C LEU A 36 7.86 0.83 11.67
N ILE A 37 7.59 0.09 10.60
CA ILE A 37 8.07 0.39 9.25
C ILE A 37 7.49 1.71 8.72
N ILE A 38 6.22 2.01 9.02
CA ILE A 38 5.56 3.29 8.67
C ILE A 38 6.38 4.48 9.14
N ASN A 39 6.86 4.45 10.38
CA ASN A 39 7.63 5.57 10.93
C ASN A 39 8.97 5.73 10.20
N VAL A 40 9.62 4.63 9.81
CA VAL A 40 10.84 4.66 9.01
C VAL A 40 10.58 5.30 7.64
N PHE A 41 9.53 4.87 6.94
CA PHE A 41 9.17 5.44 5.62
C PHE A 41 8.78 6.92 5.71
N ARG A 42 8.03 7.31 6.75
CA ARG A 42 7.70 8.72 7.02
C ARG A 42 8.95 9.56 7.28
N ASN A 43 9.91 9.04 8.06
CA ASN A 43 11.19 9.71 8.27
C ASN A 43 12.00 9.84 6.96
N CYS A 44 11.90 8.85 6.08
CA CYS A 44 12.46 8.96 4.74
C CYS A 44 11.66 9.90 3.83
N GLY A 45 10.55 10.50 4.26
CA GLY A 45 9.74 11.46 3.50
C GLY A 45 8.71 10.84 2.57
N TYR A 46 8.29 9.59 2.82
CA TYR A 46 7.18 8.95 2.11
C TYR A 46 5.89 9.10 2.91
N ASN A 47 4.77 9.30 2.22
CA ASN A 47 3.46 9.13 2.83
C ASN A 47 3.07 7.64 2.77
N PHE A 48 3.09 6.96 3.90
CA PHE A 48 2.88 5.50 4.00
C PHE A 48 1.84 5.23 5.09
N GLU A 49 0.76 4.51 4.74
CA GLU A 49 -0.39 4.27 5.59
C GLU A 49 -0.73 2.78 5.68
N LEU A 50 -1.06 2.31 6.89
CA LEU A 50 -1.61 0.97 7.09
C LEU A 50 -3.09 0.98 6.73
N LEU A 51 -3.52 0.01 5.93
CA LEU A 51 -4.94 -0.23 5.71
C LEU A 51 -5.57 -0.76 6.99
N THR A 52 -6.39 0.07 7.64
CA THR A 52 -7.18 -0.27 8.83
C THR A 52 -8.68 -0.30 8.54
N SER A 53 -9.07 -0.26 7.26
CA SER A 53 -10.47 -0.32 6.84
C SER A 53 -11.06 -1.68 7.19
N THR A 54 -12.22 -1.67 7.83
CA THR A 54 -12.97 -2.87 8.23
C THR A 54 -14.41 -2.75 7.76
N GLY A 55 -15.02 -3.86 7.35
CA GLY A 55 -16.45 -3.87 7.02
C GLY A 55 -16.93 -5.23 6.50
N PRO A 56 -18.23 -5.55 6.63
CA PRO A 56 -18.78 -6.84 6.20
C PRO A 56 -18.51 -7.14 4.72
N ASN A 57 -18.63 -6.13 3.85
CA ASN A 57 -18.39 -6.30 2.42
C ASN A 57 -16.93 -6.65 2.10
N ILE A 58 -15.97 -6.11 2.84
CA ILE A 58 -14.54 -6.43 2.68
C ILE A 58 -14.30 -7.90 3.04
N VAL A 59 -14.93 -8.37 4.12
CA VAL A 59 -14.84 -9.77 4.56
C VAL A 59 -15.45 -10.71 3.52
N GLN A 60 -16.64 -10.38 3.00
CA GLN A 60 -17.31 -11.22 1.98
C GLN A 60 -16.53 -11.29 0.68
N GLU A 61 -15.95 -10.18 0.23
CA GLU A 61 -15.09 -10.16 -0.97
C GLU A 61 -13.82 -11.00 -0.74
N GLY A 62 -13.22 -10.90 0.45
CA GLY A 62 -12.12 -11.77 0.88
C GLY A 62 -12.50 -13.24 0.77
N LEU A 63 -13.58 -13.67 1.42
CA LEU A 63 -14.05 -15.06 1.40
C LEU A 63 -14.36 -15.59 -0.01
N LYS A 64 -14.75 -14.70 -0.94
CA LYS A 64 -15.10 -15.08 -2.31
C LYS A 64 -13.87 -15.32 -3.20
N TYR A 65 -12.79 -14.56 -3.02
CA TYR A 65 -11.64 -14.57 -3.95
C TYR A 65 -10.32 -15.01 -3.32
N VAL A 66 -10.24 -15.03 -1.98
CA VAL A 66 -9.04 -15.40 -1.24
C VAL A 66 -9.17 -16.86 -0.81
N HIS A 67 -8.19 -17.68 -1.19
CA HIS A 67 -8.08 -19.04 -0.65
C HIS A 67 -7.80 -18.96 0.85
N ASN A 68 -8.41 -19.86 1.63
CA ASN A 68 -8.32 -19.91 3.10
C ASN A 68 -6.89 -20.09 3.68
N ASP A 69 -5.86 -20.21 2.85
CA ASP A 69 -4.44 -20.24 3.25
C ASP A 69 -3.74 -18.86 3.21
N ALA A 70 -4.42 -17.81 2.72
CA ALA A 70 -3.88 -16.45 2.74
C ALA A 70 -4.26 -15.76 4.06
N CYS A 71 -3.32 -15.84 5.01
CA CYS A 71 -3.38 -15.17 6.31
C CYS A 71 -3.01 -13.68 6.23
#